data_AF-A0A7X6A460-F1
#
_entry.id   AF-A0A7X6A460-F1
#
_cell.length_a   1.000
_cell.length_b   1.000
_cell.length_c   1.000
_cell.angle_alpha   90.00
_cell.angle_beta   90.00
_cell.angle_gamma   90.00
#
_symmetry.space_group_name_H-M   'P 1'
#
loop_
_entity.id
_entity.type
_entity.pdbx_description
1 polymer ?
#
loop_
_entity_poly.entity_id
_entity_poly.type
_entity_poly.pdbx_seq_one_letter_code
_entity_poly.pdbx_strand_id
1 'polypeptide(L)'
;MRYLGRYDVLAVAARVLRCASDDAVRRSDLDAIDRVLDDVRSTSILAEAAGVLLAGLVRARPFDGANRVVAVAVVLQFVALNGAELQLEPVEDVDELLDKIADGEAGHQLAASFIRSRLEHRPVTAEDLQEHFQIELMLQQEVLTFGIEQEWWRGIQMYERFSEQARQVIVLAQEEARGLDHVYIGTEHLLLGVITLGTGVAARVLTDLGITAPAVRDLIVEIIGRGQSGAAAGSIPFTPRAKSTFEFAWSEAKERGADQVAPEHLLLGVLHDGDGVGGQIITKLAEDVDRVRRKLDQRMDWRRRSESVVAEVVAEEQSASWTTYGRRHHLIAELNAVLDENERLHEQVASLRELLRRHGINPDS
;
A
#
# COMPACT_ATOMS: atom_id res chain seq x y z
N MET A 1 19.97 23.79 -3.35
CA MET A 1 19.50 23.35 -2.03
C MET A 1 18.07 22.89 -2.18
N ARG A 2 17.71 21.73 -1.63
CA ARG A 2 16.33 21.26 -1.53
C ARG A 2 15.71 21.87 -0.28
N TYR A 3 14.46 22.34 -0.38
CA TYR A 3 13.78 23.06 0.70
C TYR A 3 12.60 22.25 1.22
N LEU A 4 12.34 22.35 2.52
CA LEU A 4 11.12 21.79 3.13
C LEU A 4 9.91 22.69 2.84
N GLY A 5 8.78 22.06 2.60
CA GLY A 5 7.46 22.69 2.60
C GLY A 5 6.82 22.66 3.99
N ARG A 6 5.73 23.41 4.15
CA ARG A 6 4.93 23.45 5.39
C ARG A 6 4.50 22.06 5.84
N TYR A 7 4.10 21.22 4.89
CA TYR A 7 3.65 19.86 5.17
C TYR A 7 4.78 18.96 5.68
N ASP A 8 6.01 19.13 5.19
CA ASP A 8 7.17 18.37 5.71
C ASP A 8 7.47 18.76 7.16
N VAL A 9 7.33 20.04 7.51
CA VAL A 9 7.50 20.55 8.88
C VAL A 9 6.42 19.99 9.83
N LEU A 10 5.16 19.97 9.38
CA LEU A 10 4.04 19.42 10.16
C LEU A 10 4.13 17.90 10.33
N ALA A 11 4.66 17.19 9.32
CA ALA A 11 4.93 15.77 9.36
C ALA A 11 5.94 15.43 10.48
N VAL A 12 7.07 16.16 10.53
CA VAL A 12 8.04 16.03 11.62
C VAL A 12 7.42 16.37 12.99
N ALA A 13 6.61 17.42 13.07
CA ALA A 13 5.93 17.81 14.31
C ALA A 13 5.00 16.71 14.83
N ALA A 14 4.17 16.11 13.98
CA ALA A 14 3.26 15.02 14.35
C ALA A 14 4.02 13.82 14.94
N ARG A 15 5.15 13.44 14.33
CA ARG A 15 5.99 12.33 14.78
C ARG A 15 6.61 12.59 16.16
N VAL A 16 7.17 13.78 16.36
CA VAL A 16 7.81 14.17 17.64
C VAL A 16 6.76 14.29 18.76
N LEU A 17 5.59 14.85 18.45
CA LEU A 17 4.50 15.04 19.41
C LEU A 17 3.67 13.78 19.64
N ARG A 18 3.90 12.73 18.85
CA ARG A 18 3.16 11.45 18.88
C ARG A 18 1.65 11.67 18.77
N CYS A 19 1.25 12.58 17.89
CA CYS A 19 -0.15 12.91 17.63
C CYS A 19 -0.50 12.74 16.15
N ALA A 20 -1.79 12.68 15.85
CA ALA A 20 -2.28 12.64 14.48
C ALA A 20 -1.98 13.98 13.76
N SER A 21 -1.85 13.97 12.43
CA SER A 21 -1.48 15.16 11.67
C SER A 21 -2.49 16.31 11.83
N ASP A 22 -3.78 16.00 11.94
CA ASP A 22 -4.83 16.99 12.20
C ASP A 22 -4.68 17.66 13.57
N ASP A 23 -4.23 16.90 14.57
CA ASP A 23 -3.86 17.42 15.87
C ASP A 23 -2.59 18.28 15.81
N ALA A 24 -1.57 17.86 15.05
CA ALA A 24 -0.37 18.65 14.82
C ALA A 24 -0.69 20.01 14.17
N VAL A 25 -1.59 20.05 13.18
CA VAL A 25 -2.05 21.31 12.57
C VAL A 25 -2.79 22.19 13.56
N ARG A 26 -3.72 21.63 14.36
CA ARG A 26 -4.42 22.40 15.40
C ARG A 26 -3.49 22.93 16.47
N ARG A 27 -2.38 22.23 16.72
CA ARG A 27 -1.34 22.58 17.69
C ARG A 27 -0.18 23.37 17.07
N SER A 28 -0.34 23.87 15.84
CA SER A 28 0.71 24.61 15.12
C SER A 28 0.25 25.99 14.65
N ASP A 29 1.08 27.01 14.85
CA ASP A 29 0.97 28.31 14.17
C ASP A 29 1.55 28.19 12.75
N LEU A 30 0.65 28.01 11.77
CA LEU A 30 1.02 27.81 10.37
C LEU A 30 1.66 29.08 9.75
N ASP A 31 1.22 30.26 10.16
CA ASP A 31 1.73 31.53 9.63
C ASP A 31 3.14 31.81 10.17
N ALA A 32 3.44 31.39 11.41
CA ALA A 32 4.79 31.39 11.93
C ALA A 32 5.71 30.41 11.17
N ILE A 33 5.22 29.19 10.86
CA ILE A 33 5.97 28.21 10.08
C ILE A 33 6.30 28.77 8.67
N ASP A 34 5.31 29.33 7.98
CA ASP A 34 5.51 29.87 6.64
C ASP A 34 6.53 31.00 6.59
N ARG A 35 6.44 31.94 7.54
CA ARG A 35 7.41 33.04 7.66
C ARG A 35 8.84 32.52 7.81
N VAL A 36 9.04 31.53 8.68
CA VAL A 36 10.36 30.92 8.85
C VAL A 36 10.83 30.23 7.57
N LEU A 37 9.95 29.49 6.88
CA LEU A 37 10.31 28.83 5.61
C LEU A 37 10.62 29.82 4.48
N ASP A 38 9.95 30.96 4.43
CA ASP A 38 10.27 32.05 3.51
C ASP A 38 11.66 32.64 3.79
N ASP A 39 11.98 32.88 5.07
CA ASP A 39 13.31 33.36 5.47
C ASP A 39 14.40 32.35 5.07
N VAL A 40 14.15 31.05 5.22
CA VAL A 40 15.08 29.98 4.79
C VAL A 40 15.30 30.01 3.29
N ARG A 41 14.25 30.22 2.47
CA ARG A 41 14.35 30.31 1.00
C ARG A 41 15.24 31.46 0.52
N SER A 42 15.45 32.48 1.35
CA SER A 42 16.34 33.62 1.03
C SER A 42 17.84 33.29 1.16
N THR A 43 18.19 32.11 1.71
CA THR A 43 19.57 31.71 1.96
C THR A 43 20.07 30.65 0.97
N SER A 44 21.36 30.72 0.64
CA SER A 44 22.00 29.86 -0.38
C SER A 44 23.03 28.87 0.18
N ILE A 45 23.42 29.01 1.45
CA ILE A 45 24.38 28.12 2.13
C ILE A 45 23.64 27.24 3.13
N LEU A 46 23.87 25.91 3.08
CA LEU A 46 23.13 24.91 3.87
C LEU A 46 23.14 25.21 5.38
N ALA A 47 24.32 25.50 5.95
CA ALA A 47 24.44 25.82 7.35
C ALA A 47 23.69 27.11 7.74
N GLU A 48 23.64 28.10 6.85
CA GLU A 48 22.93 29.36 7.09
C GLU A 48 21.42 29.16 7.02
N ALA A 49 20.95 28.42 6.02
CA ALA A 49 19.56 28.01 5.89
C ALA A 49 19.07 27.21 7.11
N ALA A 50 19.87 26.24 7.55
CA ALA A 50 19.58 25.43 8.72
C ALA A 50 19.60 26.26 10.02
N GLY A 51 20.50 27.24 10.12
CA GLY A 51 20.56 28.18 11.25
C GLY A 51 19.35 29.11 11.32
N VAL A 52 18.86 29.59 10.17
CA VAL A 52 17.62 30.38 10.06
C VAL A 52 16.42 29.54 10.48
N LEU A 53 16.35 28.30 10.00
CA LEU A 53 15.28 27.36 10.33
C LEU A 53 15.24 27.06 11.84
N LEU A 54 16.38 26.72 12.44
CA LEU A 54 16.47 26.42 13.88
C LEU A 54 16.07 27.64 14.72
N ALA A 55 16.68 28.80 14.45
CA ALA A 55 16.45 29.99 15.23
C ALA A 55 15.01 30.52 15.09
N GLY A 56 14.46 30.45 13.88
CA GLY A 56 13.09 30.85 13.58
C GLY A 56 12.06 30.01 14.34
N LEU A 57 12.17 28.68 14.28
CA LEU A 57 11.21 27.78 14.95
C LEU A 57 11.32 27.83 16.48
N VAL A 58 12.52 27.98 17.04
CA VAL A 58 12.69 28.09 18.50
C VAL A 58 12.13 29.41 19.04
N ARG A 59 12.29 30.52 18.30
CA ARG A 59 11.79 31.84 18.71
C ARG A 59 10.29 32.01 18.50
N ALA A 60 9.80 31.61 17.32
CA ALA A 60 8.38 31.78 16.97
C ALA A 60 7.47 30.81 17.74
N ARG A 61 8.04 29.71 18.26
CA ARG A 61 7.35 28.66 19.02
C ARG A 61 6.02 28.23 18.38
N PRO A 62 6.03 27.83 17.09
CA PRO A 62 4.79 27.52 16.41
C PRO A 62 4.08 26.30 17.00
N PHE A 63 4.78 25.39 17.69
CA PHE A 63 4.19 24.13 18.17
C PHE A 63 3.77 24.19 19.65
N ASP A 64 2.54 23.79 19.93
CA ASP A 64 2.01 23.62 21.29
C ASP A 64 2.51 22.30 21.90
N GLY A 65 3.64 22.37 22.60
CA GLY A 65 4.35 21.24 23.22
C GLY A 65 5.64 20.87 22.50
N ALA A 66 6.66 20.44 23.25
CA ALA A 66 7.97 19.96 22.75
C ALA A 66 8.63 20.77 21.60
N ASN A 67 8.34 22.07 21.47
CA ASN A 67 8.74 22.90 20.33
C ASN A 67 10.23 22.85 20.00
N ARG A 68 11.10 22.79 21.03
CA ARG A 68 12.56 22.65 20.87
C ARG A 68 12.94 21.35 20.16
N VAL A 69 12.34 20.25 20.57
CA VAL A 69 12.58 18.92 19.98
C VAL A 69 12.09 18.88 18.54
N VAL A 70 10.92 19.47 18.27
CA VAL A 70 10.38 19.58 16.90
C VAL A 70 11.31 20.43 16.02
N ALA A 71 11.77 21.58 16.52
CA ALA A 71 12.67 22.46 15.78
C ALA A 71 14.00 21.77 15.40
N VAL A 72 14.61 21.03 16.34
CA VAL A 72 15.82 20.24 16.06
C VAL A 72 15.54 19.15 15.03
N ALA A 73 14.44 18.40 15.18
CA ALA A 73 14.09 17.33 14.25
C ALA A 73 13.84 17.86 12.80
N VAL A 74 13.21 19.02 12.67
CA VAL A 74 12.98 19.68 11.37
C VAL A 74 14.32 20.09 10.72
N VAL A 75 15.28 20.55 11.52
CA VAL A 75 16.62 20.90 11.03
C VAL A 75 17.41 19.67 10.61
N LEU A 76 17.34 18.56 11.36
CA LEU A 76 17.94 17.29 10.96
C LEU A 76 17.38 16.81 9.62
N GLN A 77 16.05 16.85 9.46
CA GLN A 77 15.39 16.46 8.21
C GLN A 77 15.83 17.33 7.03
N PHE A 78 15.95 18.65 7.26
CA PHE A 78 16.41 19.60 6.24
C PHE A 78 17.87 19.35 5.82
N VAL A 79 18.75 19.07 6.78
CA VAL A 79 20.17 18.77 6.54
C VAL A 79 20.30 17.44 5.77
N ALA A 80 19.60 16.40 6.20
CA ALA A 80 19.56 15.10 5.52
C ALA A 80 19.02 15.21 4.09
N LEU A 81 17.97 16.02 3.87
CA LEU A 81 17.42 16.30 2.54
C LEU A 81 18.46 16.90 1.58
N ASN A 82 19.48 17.56 2.10
CA ASN A 82 20.56 18.16 1.33
C ASN A 82 21.84 17.31 1.31
N GLY A 83 21.75 16.03 1.69
CA GLY A 83 22.85 15.07 1.58
C GLY A 83 24.00 15.32 2.56
N ALA A 84 23.70 15.87 3.73
CA ALA A 84 24.66 16.05 4.81
C ALA A 84 24.12 15.44 6.11
N GLU A 85 25.02 15.22 7.06
CA GLU A 85 24.70 14.72 8.40
C GLU A 85 25.09 15.79 9.44
N LEU A 86 24.27 15.95 10.48
CA LEU A 86 24.50 16.91 11.56
C LEU A 86 24.78 16.16 12.85
N GLN A 87 26.01 16.29 13.37
CA GLN A 87 26.40 15.70 14.65
C GLN A 87 25.75 16.46 15.81
N LEU A 88 24.97 15.76 16.65
CA LEU A 88 24.32 16.35 17.83
C LEU A 88 25.12 16.19 19.11
N GLU A 89 26.06 15.25 19.16
CA GLU A 89 26.87 15.01 20.35
C GLU A 89 28.02 16.03 20.48
N PRO A 90 28.30 16.55 21.70
CA PRO A 90 27.54 16.35 22.94
C PRO A 90 26.21 17.12 22.95
N VAL A 91 25.17 16.48 23.50
CA VAL A 91 23.79 17.02 23.53
C VAL A 91 23.68 18.30 24.37
N GLU A 92 24.53 18.47 25.39
CA GLU A 92 24.54 19.64 26.27
C GLU A 92 24.79 20.94 25.50
N ASP A 93 25.63 20.90 24.46
CA ASP A 93 25.93 22.07 23.62
C ASP A 93 24.72 22.46 22.74
N VAL A 94 23.90 21.47 22.36
CA VAL A 94 22.66 21.70 21.62
C VAL A 94 21.64 22.37 22.53
N ASP A 95 21.47 21.88 23.76
CA ASP A 95 20.57 22.46 24.74
C ASP A 95 20.96 23.91 25.10
N GLU A 96 22.26 24.18 25.31
CA GLU A 96 22.77 25.53 25.58
C GLU A 96 22.47 26.49 24.41
N LEU A 97 22.63 26.04 23.17
CA LEU A 97 22.27 26.84 21.99
C LEU A 97 20.77 27.13 21.95
N LEU A 98 19.92 26.14 22.21
CA LEU A 98 18.47 26.28 22.19
C LEU A 98 17.96 27.23 23.28
N ASP A 99 18.58 27.20 24.46
CA ASP A 99 18.33 28.15 25.55
C ASP A 99 18.65 29.58 25.10
N LYS A 100 19.88 29.82 24.63
CA LYS A 100 20.28 31.16 24.15
C LYS A 100 19.38 31.68 23.02
N ILE A 101 18.94 30.81 22.10
CA ILE A 101 18.04 31.22 21.03
C ILE A 101 16.66 31.59 21.59
N ALA A 102 16.13 30.78 22.51
CA ALA A 102 14.82 30.99 23.13
C ALA A 102 14.78 32.27 23.99
N ASP A 103 15.89 32.61 24.65
CA ASP A 103 16.05 33.81 25.47
C ASP A 103 16.40 35.06 24.64
N GLY A 104 16.59 34.88 23.33
CA GLY A 104 16.89 35.97 22.39
C GLY A 104 18.36 36.38 22.35
N GLU A 105 19.22 35.75 23.15
CA GLU A 105 20.66 35.98 23.25
C GLU A 105 21.44 35.47 22.02
N ALA A 106 20.88 34.50 21.29
CA ALA A 106 21.44 33.95 20.06
C ALA A 106 20.47 34.02 18.88
N GLY A 107 20.97 34.47 17.72
CA GLY A 107 20.22 34.51 16.45
C GLY A 107 20.65 33.45 15.45
N HIS A 108 20.08 33.49 14.24
CA HIS A 108 20.35 32.52 13.17
C HIS A 108 21.83 32.43 12.76
N GLN A 109 22.62 33.50 12.92
CA GLN A 109 24.06 33.51 12.63
C GLN A 109 24.85 32.58 13.54
N LEU A 110 24.55 32.59 14.84
CA LEU A 110 25.21 31.71 15.81
C LEU A 110 24.78 30.26 15.59
N ALA A 111 23.49 30.03 15.35
CA ALA A 111 22.96 28.72 14.98
C ALA A 111 23.63 28.17 13.71
N ALA A 112 23.82 29.01 12.69
CA ALA A 112 24.50 28.63 11.45
C ALA A 112 25.97 28.28 11.67
N SER A 113 26.69 29.02 12.51
CA SER A 113 28.07 28.71 12.87
C SER A 113 28.19 27.39 13.61
N PHE A 114 27.26 27.15 14.56
CA PHE A 114 27.19 25.90 15.30
C PHE A 114 26.97 24.71 14.36
N ILE A 115 25.93 24.79 13.52
CA ILE A 115 25.60 23.76 12.53
C ILE A 115 26.78 23.52 11.57
N ARG A 116 27.39 24.59 11.04
CA ARG A 116 28.54 24.49 10.12
C ARG A 116 29.69 23.68 10.70
N SER A 117 29.96 23.86 11.99
CA SER A 117 31.05 23.15 12.68
C SER A 117 30.79 21.65 12.90
N ARG A 118 29.53 21.22 12.75
CA ARG A 118 29.06 19.85 12.99
C ARG A 118 28.45 19.17 11.75
N LEU A 119 28.58 19.79 10.58
CA LEU A 119 28.16 19.21 9.31
C LEU A 119 29.24 18.30 8.73
N GLU A 120 28.91 17.02 8.55
CA GLU A 120 29.73 16.07 7.82
C GLU A 120 29.17 15.86 6.41
N HIS A 121 30.02 16.01 5.40
CA HIS A 121 29.64 15.80 3.99
C HIS A 121 29.92 14.35 3.62
N ARG A 122 28.87 13.54 3.51
CA ARG A 122 28.99 12.14 3.07
C ARG A 122 28.68 12.06 1.57
N PRO A 123 29.49 11.35 0.75
CA PRO A 123 29.12 11.09 -0.64
C PRO A 123 27.90 10.16 -0.66
N VAL A 124 26.84 10.59 -1.35
CA VAL A 124 25.59 9.83 -1.47
C VAL A 124 25.86 8.51 -2.18
N THR A 125 25.75 7.40 -1.46
CA THR A 125 25.86 6.04 -2.00
C THR A 125 24.51 5.52 -2.50
N ALA A 126 24.52 4.41 -3.23
CA ALA A 126 23.28 3.76 -3.69
C ALA A 126 22.41 3.30 -2.51
N GLU A 127 23.02 2.91 -1.38
CA GLU A 127 22.31 2.62 -0.13
C GLU A 127 21.72 3.89 0.49
N ASP A 128 22.43 5.03 0.46
CA ASP A 128 21.89 6.30 0.95
C ASP A 128 20.73 6.80 0.07
N LEU A 129 20.76 6.56 -1.25
CA LEU A 129 19.60 6.79 -2.12
C LEU A 129 18.45 5.85 -1.80
N GLN A 130 18.72 4.61 -1.40
CA GLN A 130 17.70 3.63 -1.05
C GLN A 130 17.07 3.92 0.32
N GLU A 131 17.85 4.38 1.31
CA GLU A 131 17.36 4.93 2.57
C GLU A 131 16.68 6.29 2.39
N HIS A 132 17.18 7.17 1.52
CA HIS A 132 16.53 8.44 1.20
C HIS A 132 15.23 8.23 0.42
N PHE A 133 15.16 7.26 -0.51
CA PHE A 133 13.90 6.83 -1.12
C PHE A 133 12.97 6.21 -0.09
N GLN A 134 13.46 5.42 0.87
CA GLN A 134 12.64 4.92 1.98
C GLN A 134 12.13 6.04 2.90
N ILE A 135 12.94 7.07 3.18
CA ILE A 135 12.57 8.23 4.00
C ILE A 135 11.66 9.19 3.23
N GLU A 136 11.86 9.40 1.94
CA GLU A 136 11.00 10.19 1.05
C GLU A 136 9.67 9.45 0.79
N LEU A 137 9.67 8.12 0.74
CA LEU A 137 8.47 7.27 0.83
C LEU A 137 7.79 7.35 2.21
N MET A 138 8.55 7.43 3.30
CA MET A 138 8.02 7.65 4.67
C MET A 138 7.48 9.08 4.88
N LEU A 139 8.01 10.09 4.19
CA LEU A 139 7.54 11.49 4.27
C LEU A 139 6.39 11.76 3.32
N GLN A 140 6.36 11.11 2.14
CA GLN A 140 5.14 11.01 1.36
C GLN A 140 4.04 10.27 2.13
N GLN A 141 4.37 9.29 2.98
CA GLN A 141 3.40 8.67 3.91
C GLN A 141 2.84 9.65 4.96
N GLU A 142 3.57 10.70 5.37
CA GLU A 142 3.08 11.68 6.37
C GLU A 142 2.42 12.93 5.78
N VAL A 143 2.70 13.30 4.52
CA VAL A 143 1.95 14.37 3.82
C VAL A 143 0.63 13.86 3.23
N LEU A 144 0.54 12.55 2.96
CA LEU A 144 -0.71 11.88 2.55
C LEU A 144 -1.72 11.71 3.70
N THR A 145 -1.42 12.20 4.90
CA THR A 145 -2.30 12.15 6.07
C THR A 145 -3.36 13.27 6.10
N PHE A 146 -3.30 14.24 5.18
CA PHE A 146 -4.27 15.34 5.11
C PHE A 146 -5.26 15.18 3.96
N GLY A 147 -6.18 14.27 4.19
CA GLY A 147 -7.40 14.10 3.42
C GLY A 147 -7.70 12.63 3.22
N ILE A 148 -8.86 12.21 3.73
CA ILE A 148 -9.55 10.93 3.55
C ILE A 148 -9.42 10.02 4.78
N GLU A 149 -10.53 9.86 5.51
CA GLU A 149 -10.77 8.64 6.28
C GLU A 149 -10.46 7.44 5.38
N GLN A 150 -9.55 6.55 5.82
CA GLN A 150 -9.17 5.28 5.18
C GLN A 150 -8.10 5.36 4.08
N GLU A 151 -6.82 5.09 4.37
CA GLU A 151 -5.87 4.58 3.36
C GLU A 151 -4.90 3.55 3.96
N TRP A 152 -5.41 2.43 4.47
CA TRP A 152 -4.60 1.32 5.02
C TRP A 152 -3.80 0.51 3.97
N TRP A 153 -4.00 0.82 2.68
CA TRP A 153 -3.41 0.13 1.52
C TRP A 153 -2.03 0.65 1.09
N ARG A 154 -1.38 1.53 1.86
CA ARG A 154 0.01 1.97 1.57
C ARG A 154 1.00 1.37 2.58
N GLY A 155 2.16 0.92 2.07
CA GLY A 155 3.30 0.50 2.89
C GLY A 155 3.10 -0.79 3.68
N ILE A 156 3.72 -0.89 4.86
CA ILE A 156 3.77 -2.10 5.70
C ILE A 156 2.37 -2.63 6.06
N GLN A 157 1.37 -1.76 6.25
CA GLN A 157 0.00 -2.19 6.58
C GLN A 157 -0.69 -2.95 5.42
N MET A 158 -0.37 -2.63 4.16
CA MET A 158 -0.79 -3.43 3.02
C MET A 158 -0.08 -4.78 3.02
N TYR A 159 1.22 -4.80 3.32
CA TYR A 159 2.01 -6.03 3.38
C TYR A 159 1.51 -7.01 4.45
N GLU A 160 1.05 -6.50 5.59
CA GLU A 160 0.51 -7.34 6.67
C GLU A 160 -0.90 -7.85 6.36
N ARG A 161 -1.74 -7.03 5.73
CA ARG A 161 -3.15 -7.34 5.48
C ARG A 161 -3.42 -8.12 4.20
N PHE A 162 -2.53 -8.09 3.21
CA PHE A 162 -2.68 -8.83 1.96
C PHE A 162 -1.79 -10.08 1.93
N SER A 163 -2.35 -11.18 1.42
CA SER A 163 -1.58 -12.39 1.15
C SER A 163 -0.55 -12.14 0.04
N GLU A 164 0.46 -13.01 -0.04
CA GLU A 164 1.48 -12.92 -1.10
C GLU A 164 0.86 -12.91 -2.50
N GLN A 165 -0.11 -13.80 -2.74
CA GLN A 165 -0.84 -13.86 -4.01
C GLN A 165 -1.65 -12.59 -4.29
N ALA A 166 -2.28 -11.99 -3.27
CA ALA A 166 -3.03 -10.76 -3.45
C ALA A 166 -2.12 -9.55 -3.72
N ARG A 167 -0.92 -9.50 -3.12
CA ARG A 167 0.11 -8.50 -3.48
C ARG A 167 0.57 -8.68 -4.93
N GLN A 168 0.74 -9.92 -5.38
CA GLN A 168 1.09 -10.22 -6.76
C GLN A 168 0.01 -9.78 -7.74
N VAL A 169 -1.28 -9.99 -7.43
CA VAL A 169 -2.41 -9.44 -8.24
C VAL A 169 -2.26 -7.94 -8.47
N ILE A 170 -1.83 -7.20 -7.45
CA ILE A 170 -1.73 -5.75 -7.51
C ILE A 170 -0.52 -5.31 -8.37
N VAL A 171 0.60 -6.03 -8.28
CA VAL A 171 1.74 -5.82 -9.19
C VAL A 171 1.33 -6.09 -10.63
N LEU A 172 0.63 -7.20 -10.88
CA LEU A 172 0.11 -7.55 -12.20
C LEU A 172 -0.86 -6.49 -12.72
N ALA A 173 -1.79 -5.99 -11.88
CA ALA A 173 -2.68 -4.90 -12.25
C ALA A 173 -1.93 -3.63 -12.68
N GLN A 174 -0.81 -3.32 -12.01
CA GLN A 174 0.04 -2.19 -12.39
C GLN A 174 0.75 -2.44 -13.72
N GLU A 175 1.22 -3.65 -13.98
CA GLU A 175 1.81 -4.03 -15.27
C GLU A 175 0.79 -3.94 -16.41
N GLU A 176 -0.47 -4.36 -16.17
CA GLU A 176 -1.56 -4.26 -17.14
C GLU A 176 -1.92 -2.79 -17.44
N ALA A 177 -1.97 -1.94 -16.41
CA ALA A 177 -2.16 -0.50 -16.61
C ALA A 177 -1.04 0.12 -17.45
N ARG A 178 0.22 -0.26 -17.20
CA ARG A 178 1.36 0.15 -18.04
C ARG A 178 1.24 -0.38 -19.46
N GLY A 179 0.88 -1.64 -19.64
CA GLY A 179 0.74 -2.27 -20.96
C GLY A 179 -0.36 -1.63 -21.82
N LEU A 180 -1.35 -1.00 -21.18
CA LEU A 180 -2.43 -0.25 -21.83
C LEU A 180 -2.14 1.26 -21.95
N ASP A 181 -0.94 1.70 -21.55
CA ASP A 181 -0.52 3.11 -21.48
C ASP A 181 -1.40 3.97 -20.54
N HIS A 182 -2.08 3.35 -19.57
CA HIS A 182 -2.93 4.05 -18.61
C HIS A 182 -2.12 4.67 -17.46
N VAL A 183 -2.47 5.90 -17.09
CA VAL A 183 -1.82 6.68 -16.02
C VAL A 183 -2.47 6.50 -14.64
N TYR A 184 -3.34 5.51 -14.50
CA TYR A 184 -3.99 5.13 -13.24
C TYR A 184 -4.27 3.62 -13.20
N ILE A 185 -4.48 3.08 -12.00
CA ILE A 185 -4.92 1.69 -11.78
C ILE A 185 -6.39 1.69 -11.33
N GLY A 186 -7.26 1.23 -12.22
CA GLY A 186 -8.70 1.09 -12.00
C GLY A 186 -9.13 -0.34 -11.62
N THR A 187 -10.44 -0.55 -11.42
CA THR A 187 -10.99 -1.87 -11.06
C THR A 187 -10.85 -2.90 -12.19
N GLU A 188 -10.80 -2.42 -13.44
CA GLU A 188 -10.52 -3.20 -14.64
C GLU A 188 -9.09 -3.78 -14.67
N HIS A 189 -8.13 -3.04 -14.14
CA HIS A 189 -6.76 -3.49 -14.02
C HIS A 189 -6.61 -4.52 -12.88
N LEU A 190 -7.34 -4.33 -11.78
CA LEU A 190 -7.41 -5.33 -10.70
C LEU A 190 -8.02 -6.64 -11.20
N LEU A 191 -9.08 -6.57 -12.01
CA LEU A 191 -9.66 -7.73 -12.68
C LEU A 191 -8.63 -8.45 -13.55
N LEU A 192 -7.89 -7.72 -14.39
CA LEU A 192 -6.80 -8.30 -15.18
C LEU A 192 -5.72 -8.93 -14.30
N GLY A 193 -5.32 -8.28 -13.20
CA GLY A 193 -4.36 -8.83 -12.27
C GLY A 193 -4.80 -10.17 -11.67
N VAL A 194 -6.08 -10.31 -11.32
CA VAL A 194 -6.66 -11.57 -10.82
C VAL A 194 -6.61 -12.65 -11.89
N ILE A 195 -6.95 -12.33 -13.14
CA ILE A 195 -6.94 -13.29 -14.25
C ILE A 195 -5.51 -13.71 -14.59
N THR A 196 -4.59 -12.73 -14.69
CA THR A 196 -3.19 -12.92 -15.06
C THR A 196 -2.42 -13.70 -14.00
N LEU A 197 -2.82 -13.66 -12.73
CA LEU A 197 -2.24 -14.52 -11.69
C LEU A 197 -2.34 -16.01 -12.07
N GLY A 198 -3.40 -16.40 -12.79
CA GLY A 198 -3.58 -17.74 -13.37
C GLY A 198 -3.73 -18.88 -12.35
N THR A 199 -3.65 -18.58 -11.06
CA THR A 199 -3.70 -19.52 -9.95
C THR A 199 -4.65 -19.01 -8.87
N GLY A 200 -5.10 -19.91 -7.99
CA GLY A 200 -6.09 -19.56 -6.96
C GLY A 200 -7.53 -19.67 -7.43
N VAL A 201 -8.47 -19.58 -6.49
CA VAL A 201 -9.89 -19.86 -6.75
C VAL A 201 -10.48 -18.80 -7.67
N ALA A 202 -10.11 -17.53 -7.47
CA ALA A 202 -10.61 -16.40 -8.24
C ALA A 202 -10.31 -16.53 -9.75
N ALA A 203 -9.04 -16.78 -10.09
CA ALA A 203 -8.61 -16.94 -11.48
C ALA A 203 -9.32 -18.12 -12.17
N ARG A 204 -9.52 -19.22 -11.42
CA ARG A 204 -10.17 -20.42 -11.94
C ARG A 204 -11.66 -20.22 -12.19
N VAL A 205 -12.37 -19.56 -11.27
CA VAL A 205 -13.79 -19.18 -11.46
C VAL A 205 -13.97 -18.35 -12.72
N LEU A 206 -13.13 -17.33 -12.93
CA LEU A 206 -13.18 -16.48 -14.13
C LEU A 206 -12.92 -17.31 -15.40
N THR A 207 -11.89 -18.17 -15.37
CA THR A 207 -11.53 -19.05 -16.49
C THR A 207 -12.67 -20.00 -16.86
N ASP A 208 -13.31 -20.64 -15.88
CA ASP A 208 -14.41 -21.58 -16.14
C ASP A 208 -15.66 -20.90 -16.70
N LEU A 209 -15.83 -19.60 -16.43
CA LEU A 209 -16.89 -18.78 -16.99
C LEU A 209 -16.52 -18.20 -18.36
N GLY A 210 -15.34 -18.53 -18.89
CA GLY A 210 -14.84 -18.05 -20.19
C GLY A 210 -14.34 -16.61 -20.16
N ILE A 211 -14.16 -16.01 -18.98
CA ILE A 211 -13.59 -14.67 -18.83
C ILE A 211 -12.08 -14.78 -18.91
N THR A 212 -11.51 -14.28 -20.01
CA THR A 212 -10.07 -14.38 -20.29
C THR A 212 -9.42 -13.00 -20.36
N ALA A 213 -8.12 -12.93 -20.01
CA ALA A 213 -7.38 -11.67 -20.03
C ALA A 213 -7.41 -10.96 -21.41
N PRO A 214 -7.27 -11.66 -22.56
CA PRO A 214 -7.43 -11.03 -23.87
C PRO A 214 -8.80 -10.38 -24.06
N ALA A 215 -9.90 -11.09 -23.78
CA ALA A 215 -11.25 -10.56 -23.92
C ALA A 215 -11.50 -9.35 -23.01
N VAL A 216 -10.97 -9.38 -21.79
CA VAL A 216 -11.04 -8.25 -20.86
C VAL A 216 -10.23 -7.05 -21.37
N ARG A 217 -9.00 -7.24 -21.87
CA ARG A 217 -8.19 -6.15 -22.45
C ARG A 217 -8.89 -5.49 -23.63
N ASP A 218 -9.48 -6.28 -24.51
CA ASP A 218 -10.20 -5.76 -25.68
C ASP A 218 -11.38 -4.87 -25.25
N LEU A 219 -12.16 -5.30 -24.25
CA LEU A 219 -13.24 -4.50 -23.68
C LEU A 219 -12.75 -3.25 -22.95
N ILE A 220 -11.61 -3.30 -22.26
CA ILE A 220 -11.02 -2.11 -21.64
C ILE A 220 -10.67 -1.08 -22.71
N VAL A 221 -10.03 -1.50 -23.80
CA VAL A 221 -9.70 -0.63 -24.92
C VAL A 221 -10.96 -0.09 -25.61
N GLU A 222 -12.02 -0.89 -25.71
CA GLU A 222 -13.32 -0.43 -26.24
C GLU A 222 -13.96 0.66 -25.35
N ILE A 223 -13.92 0.49 -24.02
CA ILE A 223 -14.62 1.36 -23.06
C ILE A 223 -13.83 2.64 -22.76
N ILE A 224 -12.53 2.51 -22.50
CA ILE A 224 -11.66 3.59 -22.01
C ILE A 224 -10.75 4.12 -23.14
N GLY A 225 -10.41 3.28 -24.12
CA GLY A 225 -9.35 3.55 -25.10
C GLY A 225 -7.99 3.00 -24.65
N ARG A 226 -6.97 3.17 -25.50
CA ARG A 226 -5.56 3.06 -25.08
C ARG A 226 -5.06 4.44 -24.65
N GLY A 227 -4.18 4.48 -23.66
CA GLY A 227 -3.54 5.72 -23.24
C GLY A 227 -2.50 6.23 -24.23
N GLN A 228 -1.87 7.36 -23.89
CA GLN A 228 -0.80 7.95 -24.70
C GLN A 228 0.53 7.26 -24.38
N SER A 229 1.15 6.67 -25.39
CA SER A 229 2.42 5.95 -25.23
C SER A 229 3.50 6.82 -24.59
N GLY A 230 4.11 6.30 -23.52
CA GLY A 230 5.13 7.00 -22.74
C GLY A 230 4.61 7.91 -21.62
N ALA A 231 3.29 8.03 -21.42
CA ALA A 231 2.73 8.82 -20.33
C ALA A 231 2.91 8.19 -18.93
N ALA A 232 3.10 6.87 -18.86
CA ALA A 232 3.23 6.12 -17.60
C ALA A 232 4.66 6.11 -17.02
N ALA A 233 5.40 7.21 -17.13
CA ALA A 233 6.73 7.35 -16.54
C ALA A 233 6.63 7.68 -15.04
N GLY A 234 6.65 6.66 -14.17
CA GLY A 234 6.66 6.82 -12.71
C GLY A 234 5.78 5.82 -11.95
N SER A 235 5.43 6.18 -10.70
CA SER A 235 4.44 5.45 -9.91
C SER A 235 3.03 5.77 -10.42
N ILE A 236 2.22 4.73 -10.64
CA ILE A 236 0.86 4.85 -11.18
C ILE A 236 -0.11 4.76 -10.00
N PRO A 237 -0.94 5.79 -9.75
CA PRO A 237 -1.85 5.80 -8.61
C PRO A 237 -3.09 4.92 -8.85
N PHE A 238 -3.65 4.36 -7.77
CA PHE A 238 -4.99 3.75 -7.80
C PHE A 238 -6.07 4.82 -7.89
N THR A 239 -7.12 4.52 -8.67
CA THR A 239 -8.36 5.32 -8.68
C THR A 239 -9.11 5.21 -7.34
N PRO A 240 -9.96 6.18 -6.97
CA PRO A 240 -10.80 6.09 -5.76
C PRO A 240 -11.67 4.81 -5.72
N ARG A 241 -12.17 4.38 -6.88
CA ARG A 241 -12.95 3.13 -7.00
C ARG A 241 -12.10 1.90 -6.70
N ALA A 242 -10.90 1.80 -7.26
CA ALA A 242 -9.97 0.71 -6.97
C ALA A 242 -9.56 0.67 -5.48
N LYS A 243 -9.47 1.84 -4.81
CA LYS A 243 -9.23 1.89 -3.37
C LYS A 243 -10.42 1.37 -2.55
N SER A 244 -11.64 1.76 -2.92
CA SER A 244 -12.87 1.24 -2.30
C SER A 244 -13.02 -0.27 -2.51
N THR A 245 -12.61 -0.81 -3.67
CA THR A 245 -12.51 -2.26 -3.92
C THR A 245 -11.63 -2.95 -2.87
N PHE A 246 -10.50 -2.34 -2.47
CA PHE A 246 -9.64 -2.92 -1.43
C PHE A 246 -10.33 -2.92 -0.08
N GLU A 247 -10.98 -1.81 0.32
CA GLU A 247 -11.74 -1.72 1.57
C GLU A 247 -12.81 -2.80 1.65
N PHE A 248 -13.54 -2.99 0.56
CA PHE A 248 -14.54 -4.05 0.48
C PHE A 248 -13.91 -5.43 0.60
N ALA A 249 -12.81 -5.68 -0.12
CA ALA A 249 -12.07 -6.94 -0.05
C ALA A 249 -11.57 -7.24 1.38
N TRP A 250 -11.16 -6.22 2.13
CA TRP A 250 -10.76 -6.35 3.53
C TRP A 250 -11.93 -6.68 4.45
N SER A 251 -13.07 -6.00 4.28
CA SER A 251 -14.29 -6.31 5.03
C SER A 251 -14.76 -7.74 4.77
N GLU A 252 -14.78 -8.18 3.52
CA GLU A 252 -15.10 -9.56 3.13
C GLU A 252 -14.15 -10.58 3.77
N ALA A 253 -12.83 -10.32 3.71
CA ALA A 253 -11.85 -11.20 4.35
C ALA A 253 -12.12 -11.34 5.86
N LYS A 254 -12.41 -10.23 6.54
CA LYS A 254 -12.70 -10.21 7.98
C LYS A 254 -14.00 -10.91 8.34
N GLU A 255 -15.09 -10.64 7.62
CA GLU A 255 -16.39 -11.30 7.86
C GLU A 255 -16.28 -12.81 7.70
N ARG A 256 -15.36 -13.26 6.84
CA ARG A 256 -15.05 -14.65 6.59
C ARG A 256 -14.01 -15.23 7.54
N GLY A 257 -13.47 -14.45 8.47
CA GLY A 257 -12.47 -14.91 9.46
C GLY A 257 -11.08 -15.16 8.86
N ALA A 258 -10.76 -14.58 7.71
CA ALA A 258 -9.43 -14.67 7.12
C ALA A 258 -8.50 -13.61 7.72
N ASP A 259 -7.27 -14.02 8.02
CA ASP A 259 -6.23 -13.13 8.57
C ASP A 259 -5.68 -12.15 7.52
N GLN A 260 -5.82 -12.50 6.23
CA GLN A 260 -5.31 -11.72 5.10
C GLN A 260 -6.30 -11.68 3.92
N VAL A 261 -6.28 -10.56 3.18
CA VAL A 261 -6.96 -10.42 1.90
C VAL A 261 -6.30 -11.32 0.87
N ALA A 262 -7.11 -12.05 0.12
CA ALA A 262 -6.69 -13.02 -0.88
C ALA A 262 -7.25 -12.61 -2.25
N PRO A 263 -6.79 -13.21 -3.38
CA PRO A 263 -7.30 -12.89 -4.71
C PRO A 263 -8.83 -13.00 -4.86
N GLU A 264 -9.46 -13.91 -4.12
CA GLU A 264 -10.92 -14.09 -4.08
C GLU A 264 -11.62 -12.88 -3.46
N HIS A 265 -11.08 -12.36 -2.37
CA HIS A 265 -11.59 -11.16 -1.71
C HIS A 265 -11.45 -9.92 -2.61
N LEU A 266 -10.33 -9.81 -3.34
CA LEU A 266 -10.13 -8.76 -4.35
C LEU A 266 -11.19 -8.85 -5.46
N LEU A 267 -11.46 -10.05 -5.97
CA LEU A 267 -12.49 -10.27 -6.98
C LEU A 267 -13.88 -9.91 -6.45
N LEU A 268 -14.22 -10.26 -5.20
CA LEU A 268 -15.47 -9.83 -4.56
C LEU A 268 -15.59 -8.29 -4.50
N GLY A 269 -14.49 -7.59 -4.21
CA GLY A 269 -14.44 -6.12 -4.27
C GLY A 269 -14.73 -5.58 -5.66
N VAL A 270 -14.21 -6.20 -6.72
CA VAL A 270 -14.46 -5.78 -8.10
C VAL A 270 -15.93 -6.04 -8.47
N LEU A 271 -16.48 -7.16 -8.03
CA LEU A 271 -17.90 -7.51 -8.24
C LEU A 271 -18.85 -6.61 -7.43
N HIS A 272 -18.39 -6.07 -6.30
CA HIS A 272 -19.16 -5.12 -5.49
C HIS A 272 -19.30 -3.76 -6.19
N ASP A 273 -18.22 -3.26 -6.80
CA ASP A 273 -18.24 -2.06 -7.62
C ASP A 273 -18.79 -2.35 -9.03
N GLY A 274 -20.07 -2.74 -9.11
CA GLY A 274 -20.75 -3.08 -10.37
C GLY A 274 -20.77 -1.94 -11.40
N ASP A 275 -20.75 -0.69 -10.93
CA ASP A 275 -20.67 0.51 -11.77
C ASP A 275 -19.24 0.83 -12.21
N GLY A 276 -18.22 0.22 -11.60
CA GLY A 276 -16.83 0.32 -12.01
C GLY A 276 -16.58 -0.40 -13.34
N VAL A 277 -15.50 -0.03 -14.04
CA VAL A 277 -15.20 -0.61 -15.36
C VAL A 277 -14.97 -2.13 -15.26
N GLY A 278 -14.33 -2.60 -14.19
CA GLY A 278 -14.19 -4.05 -13.93
C GLY A 278 -15.54 -4.77 -13.79
N GLY A 279 -16.47 -4.21 -13.01
CA GLY A 279 -17.83 -4.76 -12.83
C GLY A 279 -18.65 -4.74 -14.12
N GLN A 280 -18.55 -3.67 -14.90
CA GLN A 280 -19.21 -3.55 -16.21
C GLN A 280 -18.66 -4.57 -17.22
N ILE A 281 -17.35 -4.80 -17.24
CA ILE A 281 -16.74 -5.82 -18.11
C ILE A 281 -17.22 -7.22 -17.73
N ILE A 282 -17.26 -7.54 -16.44
CA ILE A 282 -17.80 -8.81 -15.98
C ILE A 282 -19.26 -8.96 -16.38
N THR A 283 -20.07 -7.91 -16.23
CA THR A 283 -21.47 -7.91 -16.68
C THR A 283 -21.58 -8.17 -18.17
N LYS A 284 -20.74 -7.54 -19.00
CA LYS A 284 -20.70 -7.76 -20.46
C LYS A 284 -20.31 -9.19 -20.83
N LEU A 285 -19.38 -9.83 -20.10
CA LEU A 285 -18.83 -11.15 -20.44
C LEU A 285 -19.59 -12.34 -19.82
N ALA A 286 -20.06 -12.20 -18.57
CA ALA A 286 -20.74 -13.26 -17.84
C ALA A 286 -22.27 -13.14 -17.83
N GLU A 287 -22.82 -12.09 -18.45
CA GLU A 287 -24.24 -11.69 -18.48
C GLU A 287 -24.82 -11.29 -17.10
N ASP A 288 -24.33 -11.89 -16.02
CA ASP A 288 -24.78 -11.69 -14.63
C ASP A 288 -23.58 -11.72 -13.66
N VAL A 289 -23.30 -10.58 -13.00
CA VAL A 289 -22.28 -10.45 -11.95
C VAL A 289 -22.56 -11.37 -10.76
N ASP A 290 -23.83 -11.60 -10.42
CA ASP A 290 -24.20 -12.47 -9.32
C ASP A 290 -23.88 -13.95 -9.61
N ARG A 291 -23.82 -14.34 -10.89
CA ARG A 291 -23.37 -15.68 -11.27
C ARG A 291 -21.91 -15.90 -10.90
N VAL A 292 -21.06 -14.89 -11.13
CA VAL A 292 -19.63 -14.95 -10.74
C VAL A 292 -19.51 -15.01 -9.23
N ARG A 293 -20.23 -14.14 -8.51
CA ARG A 293 -20.25 -14.10 -7.04
C ARG A 293 -20.66 -15.44 -6.44
N ARG A 294 -21.80 -16.01 -6.87
CA ARG A 294 -22.28 -17.32 -6.41
C ARG A 294 -21.26 -18.44 -6.65
N LYS A 295 -20.63 -18.48 -7.83
CA LYS A 295 -19.63 -19.51 -8.14
C LYS A 295 -18.39 -19.36 -7.27
N LEU A 296 -17.96 -18.13 -7.02
CA LEU A 296 -16.84 -17.82 -6.14
C LEU A 296 -17.12 -18.24 -4.68
N ASP A 297 -18.29 -17.89 -4.15
CA ASP A 297 -18.73 -18.29 -2.81
C ASP A 297 -18.75 -19.80 -2.62
N GLN A 298 -19.35 -20.52 -3.57
CA GLN A 298 -19.41 -21.98 -3.55
C GLN A 298 -18.01 -22.62 -3.47
N ARG A 299 -17.05 -22.09 -4.23
CA ARG A 299 -15.68 -22.61 -4.24
C ARG A 299 -14.89 -22.26 -2.98
N MET A 300 -15.04 -21.05 -2.45
CA MET A 300 -14.42 -20.67 -1.18
C MET A 300 -14.95 -21.51 -0.01
N ASP A 301 -16.26 -21.75 0.05
CA ASP A 301 -16.88 -22.59 1.07
C ASP A 301 -16.44 -24.05 0.97
N TRP A 302 -16.30 -24.56 -0.26
CA TRP A 302 -15.77 -25.89 -0.51
C TRP A 302 -14.34 -26.02 -0.01
N ARG A 303 -13.45 -25.09 -0.40
CA ARG A 303 -12.05 -25.09 0.01
C ARG A 303 -11.89 -25.03 1.53
N ARG A 304 -12.64 -24.16 2.21
CA ARG A 304 -12.62 -24.05 3.68
C ARG A 304 -13.03 -25.35 4.37
N ARG A 305 -14.10 -25.99 3.89
CA ARG A 305 -14.56 -27.29 4.43
C ARG A 305 -13.51 -28.38 4.21
N SER A 306 -12.90 -28.41 3.03
CA SER A 306 -11.82 -29.36 2.72
C SER A 306 -10.58 -29.14 3.61
N GLU A 307 -10.14 -27.90 3.80
CA GLU A 307 -9.00 -27.55 4.67
C GLU A 307 -9.25 -27.92 6.14
N SER A 308 -10.49 -27.73 6.64
CA SER A 308 -10.88 -28.13 8.00
C SER A 308 -10.80 -29.65 8.22
N VAL A 309 -11.34 -30.43 7.29
CA VAL A 309 -11.30 -31.90 7.36
C VAL A 309 -9.86 -32.40 7.33
N VAL A 310 -9.00 -31.77 6.51
CA VAL A 310 -7.59 -32.13 6.41
C VAL A 310 -6.83 -31.78 7.70
N ALA A 311 -7.10 -30.60 8.28
CA ALA A 311 -6.48 -30.20 9.54
C ALA A 311 -6.83 -31.16 10.69
N GLU A 312 -8.05 -31.68 10.73
CA GLU A 312 -8.48 -32.73 11.68
C GLU A 312 -7.70 -34.03 11.48
N VAL A 313 -7.58 -34.52 10.23
CA VAL A 313 -6.83 -35.76 9.93
C VAL A 313 -5.33 -35.62 10.26
N VAL A 314 -4.73 -34.46 9.98
CA VAL A 314 -3.30 -34.20 10.25
C VAL A 314 -3.02 -34.01 11.75
N ALA A 315 -3.99 -33.51 12.53
CA ALA A 315 -3.84 -33.35 13.97
C ALA A 315 -3.84 -34.69 14.75
N GLU A 316 -4.38 -35.76 14.16
CA GLU A 316 -4.36 -37.11 14.74
C GLU A 316 -2.98 -37.82 14.61
N GLU A 317 -2.14 -37.44 13.65
CA GLU A 317 -0.80 -38.03 13.44
C GLU A 317 0.32 -37.31 14.25
N GLN A 318 0.20 -37.27 15.57
CA GLN A 318 1.24 -36.72 16.46
C GLN A 318 2.40 -37.70 16.72
N SER A 319 3.26 -37.95 15.72
CA SER A 319 4.62 -38.48 15.95
C SER A 319 5.53 -38.32 14.72
N ALA A 320 6.33 -37.24 14.66
CA ALA A 320 7.78 -37.26 14.34
C ALA A 320 8.34 -35.90 13.83
N SER A 321 9.54 -35.59 14.33
CA SER A 321 10.73 -34.85 13.83
C SER A 321 10.70 -33.98 12.54
N TRP A 322 11.61 -32.99 12.46
CA TRP A 322 11.88 -31.99 11.40
C TRP A 322 11.82 -32.47 9.92
N THR A 323 11.92 -33.76 9.63
CA THR A 323 11.61 -34.34 8.30
C THR A 323 10.13 -34.20 7.91
N THR A 324 9.25 -33.95 8.88
CA THR A 324 7.81 -33.72 8.74
C THR A 324 7.48 -32.34 8.22
N TYR A 325 8.33 -31.32 8.40
CA TYR A 325 8.05 -29.97 7.88
C TYR A 325 8.18 -29.90 6.35
N GLY A 326 9.21 -30.54 5.78
CA GLY A 326 9.38 -30.66 4.32
C GLY A 326 8.33 -31.56 3.66
N ARG A 327 7.96 -32.67 4.31
CA ARG A 327 6.85 -33.53 3.88
C ARG A 327 5.50 -32.83 3.97
N ARG A 328 5.27 -32.00 5.00
CA ARG A 328 4.04 -31.21 5.18
C ARG A 328 3.81 -30.24 4.02
N HIS A 329 4.83 -29.50 3.58
CA HIS A 329 4.70 -28.62 2.41
C HIS A 329 4.43 -29.39 1.12
N HIS A 330 5.07 -30.55 0.93
CA HIS A 330 4.84 -31.39 -0.24
C HIS A 330 3.45 -32.03 -0.23
N LEU A 331 2.99 -32.54 0.92
CA LEU A 331 1.64 -33.09 1.09
C LEU A 331 0.58 -32.02 0.85
N ILE A 332 0.78 -30.79 1.35
CA ILE A 332 -0.17 -29.69 1.11
C ILE A 332 -0.24 -29.36 -0.40
N ALA A 333 0.88 -29.37 -1.11
CA ALA A 333 0.90 -29.13 -2.55
C ALA A 333 0.23 -30.27 -3.34
N GLU A 334 0.52 -31.53 -3.03
CA GLU A 334 -0.13 -32.69 -3.65
C GLU A 334 -1.63 -32.73 -3.31
N LEU A 335 -1.99 -32.38 -2.09
CA LEU A 335 -3.38 -32.35 -1.63
C LEU A 335 -4.17 -31.22 -2.28
N ASN A 336 -3.58 -30.04 -2.47
CA ASN A 336 -4.19 -28.97 -3.25
C ASN A 336 -4.41 -29.42 -4.70
N ALA A 337 -3.46 -30.15 -5.30
CA ALA A 337 -3.63 -30.71 -6.65
C ALA A 337 -4.75 -31.77 -6.72
N VAL A 338 -4.89 -32.62 -5.69
CA VAL A 338 -5.98 -33.60 -5.59
C VAL A 338 -7.33 -32.94 -5.34
N LEU A 339 -7.39 -31.88 -4.54
CA LEU A 339 -8.59 -31.09 -4.32
C LEU A 339 -9.03 -30.40 -5.61
N ASP A 340 -8.09 -29.81 -6.35
CA ASP A 340 -8.31 -29.19 -7.65
C ASP A 340 -8.84 -30.18 -8.71
N GLU A 341 -8.35 -31.43 -8.69
CA GLU A 341 -8.83 -32.48 -9.60
C GLU A 341 -10.19 -33.03 -9.18
N ASN A 342 -10.44 -33.19 -7.87
CA ASN A 342 -11.77 -33.56 -7.36
C ASN A 342 -12.82 -32.49 -7.68
N GLU A 343 -12.45 -31.21 -7.62
CA GLU A 343 -13.34 -30.11 -8.00
C GLU A 343 -13.68 -30.17 -9.49
N ARG A 344 -12.66 -30.39 -10.35
CA ARG A 344 -12.86 -30.58 -11.80
C ARG A 344 -13.81 -31.75 -12.09
N LEU A 345 -13.64 -32.88 -11.39
CA LEU A 345 -14.49 -34.05 -11.54
C LEU A 345 -15.93 -33.78 -11.07
N HIS A 346 -16.13 -33.07 -9.96
CA HIS A 346 -17.47 -32.68 -9.50
C HIS A 346 -18.20 -31.80 -10.51
N GLU A 347 -17.51 -30.83 -11.12
CA GLU A 347 -18.10 -29.98 -12.16
C GLU A 347 -18.45 -30.78 -13.43
N GLN A 348 -17.59 -31.73 -13.83
CA GLN A 348 -17.88 -32.62 -14.94
C GLN A 348 -19.10 -33.51 -14.65
N VAL A 349 -19.20 -34.05 -13.45
CA VAL A 349 -20.35 -34.85 -13.01
C VAL A 349 -21.62 -33.99 -12.97
N ALA A 350 -21.57 -32.76 -12.45
CA ALA A 350 -22.71 -31.84 -12.44
C ALA A 350 -23.17 -31.49 -13.86
N SER A 351 -22.24 -31.20 -14.76
CA SER A 351 -22.51 -30.94 -16.18
C SER A 351 -23.14 -32.16 -16.88
N LEU A 352 -22.61 -33.36 -16.63
CA LEU A 352 -23.16 -34.62 -17.13
C LEU A 352 -24.57 -34.88 -16.60
N ARG A 353 -24.81 -34.69 -15.30
CA ARG A 353 -26.12 -34.82 -14.68
C ARG A 353 -27.13 -33.88 -15.32
N GLU A 354 -26.75 -32.64 -15.56
CA GLU A 354 -27.61 -31.67 -16.22
C GLU A 354 -27.88 -32.02 -17.70
N LEU A 355 -26.88 -32.56 -18.39
CA LEU A 355 -27.04 -33.04 -19.76
C LEU A 355 -27.96 -34.27 -19.84
N LEU A 356 -27.86 -35.20 -18.88
CA LEU A 356 -28.74 -36.35 -18.75
C LEU A 356 -30.19 -35.93 -18.47
N ARG A 357 -30.41 -34.99 -17.54
CA ARG A 357 -31.75 -34.42 -17.28
C ARG A 357 -32.35 -33.78 -18.52
N ARG A 358 -31.55 -33.02 -19.28
CA ARG A 358 -31.99 -32.42 -20.56
C ARG A 358 -32.42 -33.45 -21.61
N HIS A 359 -31.92 -34.68 -21.53
CA HIS A 359 -32.31 -35.79 -22.40
C HIS A 359 -33.36 -36.72 -21.77
N GLY A 360 -33.99 -36.30 -20.66
CA GLY A 360 -35.03 -37.06 -19.99
C GLY A 360 -34.52 -38.28 -19.22
N ILE A 361 -33.21 -38.39 -19.02
CA ILE A 361 -32.58 -39.47 -18.25
C ILE A 361 -32.41 -38.97 -16.81
N ASN A 362 -32.99 -39.67 -15.83
CA ASN A 362 -32.78 -39.36 -14.43
C ASN A 362 -31.37 -39.84 -14.01
N PRO A 363 -30.44 -38.96 -13.63
CA PRO A 363 -29.10 -39.37 -13.26
C PRO A 363 -28.98 -39.96 -11.83
N ASP A 364 -30.07 -39.90 -11.04
CA ASP A 364 -30.12 -40.37 -9.66
C ASP A 364 -31.00 -41.63 -9.48
N SER A 365 -31.42 -42.27 -10.59
CA SER A 365 -32.25 -43.49 -10.61
C SER A 365 -31.46 -44.79 -10.50
#